data_AF-A0A497DZ43-F1
#
_entry.id   AF-A0A497DZ43-F1
#
_cell.length_a   1.000
_cell.length_b   1.000
_cell.length_c   1.000
_cell.angle_alpha   90.00
_cell.angle_beta   90.00
_cell.angle_gamma   90.00
#
_symmetry.space_group_name_H-M   'P 1'
#
loop_
_entity.id
_entity.type
_entity.pdbx_description
1 polymer ?
#
loop_
_entity_poly.entity_id
_entity_poly.type
_entity_poly.pdbx_seq_one_letter_code
_entity_poly.pdbx_strand_id
1 'polypeptide(L)'
;MDQRVDFKWNPLADQPHNVASRRERLRRHWQNIGHYLALFPPNLKCSGPIIKRYFTYRSRLYRQSLKMEGLWGVAVSPLVNPLEETVTALKELGVRRTLVRIPSWEREKLPQYQSYIRGLKQAGLEVMVALLQNRFDVVEPARWRTFILEIREALP
;
A
#
# COMPACT_ATOMS: atom_id res chain seq x y z
N MET A 1 19.27 -22.15 17.71
CA MET A 1 18.31 -21.77 18.75
C MET A 1 17.31 -20.81 18.13
N ASP A 2 16.09 -21.29 17.97
CA ASP A 2 14.98 -20.55 17.36
C ASP A 2 14.52 -19.46 18.36
N GLN A 3 15.13 -18.27 18.28
CA GLN A 3 14.66 -17.13 19.06
C GLN A 3 13.33 -16.69 18.46
N ARG A 4 12.23 -17.23 18.99
CA ARG A 4 10.90 -16.67 18.77
C ARG A 4 10.94 -15.21 19.20
N VAL A 5 10.94 -14.31 18.22
CA VAL A 5 10.74 -12.89 18.47
C VAL A 5 9.37 -12.79 19.14
N ASP A 6 9.33 -12.30 20.38
CA ASP A 6 8.08 -11.98 21.09
C ASP A 6 7.41 -10.82 20.34
N PHE A 7 6.62 -11.21 19.33
CA PHE A 7 5.88 -10.30 18.47
C PHE A 7 4.56 -9.99 19.16
N LYS A 8 4.49 -8.80 19.76
CA LYS A 8 3.27 -8.28 20.38
C LYS A 8 2.64 -7.27 19.45
N TRP A 9 1.34 -7.41 19.18
CA TRP A 9 0.57 -6.37 18.53
C TRP A 9 0.32 -5.21 19.51
N ASN A 10 0.34 -3.98 19.02
CA ASN A 10 -0.08 -2.85 19.85
C ASN A 10 -1.61 -2.93 20.03
N PRO A 11 -2.16 -2.89 21.26
CA PRO A 11 -3.61 -2.96 21.45
C PRO A 11 -4.35 -1.73 20.92
N LEU A 12 -3.66 -0.59 20.78
CA LEU A 12 -4.23 0.69 20.33
C LEU A 12 -3.95 0.99 18.85
N ALA A 13 -3.14 0.17 18.18
CA ALA A 13 -2.80 0.35 16.77
C ALA A 13 -2.62 -1.02 16.10
N ASP A 14 -3.12 -1.20 14.87
CA ASP A 14 -2.90 -2.43 14.07
C ASP A 14 -1.45 -2.54 13.53
N GLN A 15 -0.48 -2.04 14.31
CA GLN A 15 0.94 -2.10 14.04
C GLN A 15 1.63 -3.05 15.04
N PRO A 16 2.72 -3.70 14.62
CA PRO A 16 3.56 -4.43 15.55
C PRO A 16 4.08 -3.50 16.65
N HIS A 17 3.95 -3.93 17.91
CA HIS A 17 4.43 -3.18 19.05
C HIS A 17 5.96 -3.21 19.03
N ASN A 18 6.58 -2.09 18.67
CA ASN A 18 8.03 -1.97 18.60
C ASN A 18 8.57 -1.63 20.00
N VAL A 19 8.50 -2.59 20.93
CA VAL A 19 8.75 -2.38 22.37
C VAL A 19 10.24 -2.42 22.74
N ALA A 20 11.13 -2.60 21.77
CA ALA A 20 12.54 -2.76 22.09
C ALA A 20 13.11 -1.42 22.60
N SER A 21 13.53 -1.41 23.87
CA SER A 21 14.25 -0.29 24.46
C SER A 21 15.50 0.03 23.62
N ARG A 22 16.04 1.26 23.73
CA ARG A 22 17.25 1.64 22.97
C ARG A 22 18.40 0.65 23.18
N ARG A 23 18.58 0.15 24.41
CA ARG A 23 19.62 -0.83 24.76
C ARG A 23 19.39 -2.19 24.11
N GLU A 24 18.14 -2.67 24.09
CA GLU A 24 17.81 -3.94 23.44
C GLU A 24 17.96 -3.87 21.93
N ARG A 25 17.57 -2.75 21.31
CA ARG A 25 17.82 -2.51 19.87
C ARG A 25 19.31 -2.54 19.57
N LEU A 26 20.11 -1.82 20.36
CA LEU A 26 21.56 -1.80 20.16
C LEU A 26 22.17 -3.20 20.35
N ARG A 27 21.78 -3.93 21.41
CA ARG A 27 22.21 -5.33 21.62
C ARG A 27 21.86 -6.21 20.43
N ARG A 28 20.65 -6.09 19.88
CA ARG A 28 20.24 -6.84 18.67
C ARG A 28 21.07 -6.45 17.44
N HIS A 29 21.40 -5.17 17.27
CA HIS A 29 22.31 -4.75 16.18
C HIS A 29 23.70 -5.36 16.33
N TRP A 30 24.25 -5.39 17.54
CA TRP A 30 25.55 -6.04 17.82
C TRP A 30 25.50 -7.55 17.60
N GLN A 31 24.44 -8.23 18.06
CA GLN A 31 24.24 -9.66 17.84
C GLN A 31 24.18 -10.02 16.35
N ASN A 32 23.61 -9.13 15.52
CA ASN A 32 23.46 -9.33 14.09
C ASN A 32 24.57 -8.68 13.25
N ILE A 33 25.68 -8.23 13.87
CA ILE A 33 26.73 -7.47 13.17
C ILE A 33 27.37 -8.27 12.03
N GLY A 34 27.52 -9.59 12.21
CA GLY A 34 28.02 -10.47 11.15
C GLY A 34 27.14 -10.47 9.90
N HIS A 35 25.82 -10.41 10.05
CA HIS A 35 24.89 -10.29 8.92
C HIS A 35 25.03 -8.93 8.22
N TYR A 36 25.19 -7.84 8.97
CA TYR A 36 25.41 -6.53 8.36
C TYR A 36 26.74 -6.46 7.60
N LEU A 37 27.81 -7.04 8.16
CA LEU A 37 29.11 -7.13 7.49
C LEU A 37 29.05 -8.01 6.25
N ALA A 38 28.29 -9.11 6.27
CA ALA A 38 28.09 -9.96 5.09
C ALA A 38 27.37 -9.23 3.95
N LEU A 39 26.54 -8.24 4.26
CA LEU A 39 25.89 -7.38 3.27
C LEU A 39 26.83 -6.31 2.70
N PHE A 40 27.98 -6.03 3.33
CA PHE A 40 28.87 -4.95 2.90
C PHE A 40 29.51 -5.20 1.53
N PRO A 41 30.15 -6.35 1.24
CA PRO A 41 30.75 -6.60 -0.07
C PRO A 41 29.78 -6.56 -1.27
N PRO A 42 28.58 -7.19 -1.24
CA PRO A 42 27.65 -7.11 -2.37
C PRO A 42 27.11 -5.68 -2.57
N ASN A 43 26.86 -4.93 -1.49
CA ASN A 43 26.42 -3.54 -1.59
C ASN A 43 27.53 -2.64 -2.15
N LEU A 44 28.79 -2.86 -1.77
CA LEU A 44 29.93 -2.11 -2.29
C LEU A 44 30.10 -2.33 -3.79
N LYS A 45 29.94 -3.57 -4.28
CA LYS A 45 29.96 -3.88 -5.73
C LYS A 45 28.86 -3.12 -6.51
N CYS A 46 27.70 -2.92 -5.91
CA CYS A 46 26.58 -2.19 -6.51
C CYS A 46 26.67 -0.67 -6.34
N SER A 47 27.57 -0.16 -5.50
CA SER A 47 27.63 1.27 -5.14
C SER A 47 27.94 2.17 -6.33
N GLY A 48 28.88 1.81 -7.20
CA GLY A 48 29.26 2.61 -8.38
C GLY A 48 28.08 2.89 -9.31
N PRO A 49 27.35 1.87 -9.81
CA PRO A 49 26.15 2.07 -10.62
C PRO A 49 25.05 2.88 -9.92
N ILE A 50 24.85 2.67 -8.61
CA ILE A 50 23.86 3.42 -7.81
C ILE A 50 24.24 4.90 -7.74
N ILE A 51 25.48 5.21 -7.40
CA ILE A 51 26.00 6.59 -7.30
C ILE A 51 25.91 7.27 -8.67
N LYS A 52 26.30 6.58 -9.75
CA LYS A 52 26.17 7.10 -11.11
C LYS A 52 24.72 7.41 -11.46
N ARG A 53 23.77 6.52 -11.17
CA ARG A 53 22.33 6.76 -11.39
C ARG A 53 21.83 7.93 -10.54
N TYR A 54 22.22 8.00 -9.27
CA TYR A 54 21.86 9.09 -8.37
C TYR A 54 22.29 10.44 -8.94
N PHE A 55 23.55 10.60 -9.33
CA PHE A 55 24.03 11.87 -9.91
C PHE A 55 23.42 12.14 -11.30
N THR A 56 23.17 11.10 -12.10
CA THR A 56 22.48 11.23 -13.39
C THR A 56 21.07 11.79 -13.18
N TYR A 57 20.28 11.20 -12.28
CA TYR A 57 18.94 11.71 -11.96
C TYR A 57 19.01 13.10 -11.35
N ARG A 58 19.92 13.34 -10.41
CA ARG A 58 20.11 14.65 -9.76
C ARG A 58 20.41 15.75 -10.78
N SER A 59 21.23 15.47 -11.79
CA SER A 59 21.56 16.43 -12.85
C SER A 59 20.36 16.79 -13.75
N ARG A 60 19.32 15.94 -13.77
CA ARG A 60 18.10 16.10 -14.58
C ARG A 60 16.90 16.57 -13.77
N LEU A 61 16.99 16.57 -12.43
CA LEU A 61 15.94 17.09 -11.55
C LEU A 61 15.60 18.53 -11.96
N TYR A 62 14.30 18.81 -12.03
CA TYR A 62 13.74 20.11 -12.39
C TYR A 62 14.03 20.62 -13.81
N ARG A 63 14.70 19.84 -14.67
CA ARG A 63 14.97 20.22 -16.07
C ARG A 63 13.95 19.70 -17.07
N GLN A 64 13.14 18.73 -16.68
CA GLN A 64 12.09 18.17 -17.52
C GLN A 64 10.73 18.63 -17.03
N SER A 65 9.93 19.20 -17.93
CA SER A 65 8.51 19.43 -17.67
C SER A 65 7.83 18.07 -17.47
N LEU A 66 7.16 17.91 -16.33
CA LEU A 66 6.35 16.73 -16.07
C LEU A 66 5.05 16.88 -16.85
N LYS A 67 4.74 15.90 -17.70
CA LYS A 67 3.39 15.78 -18.24
C LYS A 67 2.46 15.43 -17.09
N MET A 68 1.68 16.40 -16.63
CA MET A 68 0.75 16.24 -15.51
C MET A 68 -0.48 15.41 -15.89
N GLU A 69 -0.69 15.19 -17.18
CA GLU A 69 -1.76 14.37 -17.75
C GLU A 69 -1.72 12.95 -17.18
N GLY A 70 -2.77 12.59 -16.43
CA GLY A 70 -2.91 11.27 -15.83
C GLY A 70 -2.03 11.00 -14.62
N LEU A 71 -1.21 11.93 -14.12
CA LEU A 71 -0.39 11.67 -12.93
C LEU A 71 -1.20 11.51 -11.65
N TRP A 72 -2.40 12.09 -11.62
CA TRP A 72 -3.21 12.19 -10.41
C TRP A 72 -4.34 11.17 -10.44
N GLY A 73 -4.49 10.47 -9.33
CA GLY A 73 -5.66 9.66 -9.04
C GLY A 73 -6.22 10.06 -7.68
N VAL A 74 -7.53 9.93 -7.53
CA VAL A 74 -8.22 10.28 -6.29
C VAL A 74 -8.78 9.00 -5.66
N ALA A 75 -8.53 8.83 -4.37
CA ALA A 75 -9.16 7.77 -3.61
C ALA A 75 -10.60 8.15 -3.30
N VAL A 76 -11.54 7.25 -3.60
CA VAL A 76 -12.97 7.48 -3.47
C VAL A 76 -13.62 6.33 -2.70
N SER A 77 -14.73 6.61 -2.03
CA SER A 77 -15.45 5.62 -1.23
C SER A 77 -16.96 5.84 -1.32
N PRO A 78 -17.75 4.77 -1.54
CA PRO A 78 -19.21 4.84 -1.51
C PRO A 78 -19.77 5.22 -0.13
N LEU A 79 -18.98 5.11 0.93
CA LEU A 79 -19.42 5.40 2.30
C LEU A 79 -19.33 6.88 2.67
N VAL A 80 -18.62 7.67 1.87
CA VAL A 80 -18.41 9.10 2.14
C VAL A 80 -19.26 9.95 1.20
N ASN A 81 -19.17 9.68 -0.11
CA ASN A 81 -19.86 10.47 -1.12
C ASN A 81 -20.70 9.58 -2.03
N PRO A 82 -21.94 10.00 -2.37
CA PRO A 82 -22.71 9.38 -3.45
C PRO A 82 -21.94 9.34 -4.77
N LEU A 83 -22.29 8.38 -5.61
CA LEU A 83 -21.64 8.18 -6.92
C LEU A 83 -21.73 9.42 -7.81
N GLU A 84 -22.91 10.03 -7.91
CA GLU A 84 -23.18 11.15 -8.82
C GLU A 84 -22.34 12.39 -8.48
N GLU A 85 -22.28 12.73 -7.18
CA GLU A 85 -21.45 13.82 -6.67
C GLU A 85 -19.97 13.56 -6.92
N THR A 86 -19.53 12.32 -6.68
CA THR A 86 -18.14 11.91 -6.92
C THR A 86 -17.78 12.06 -8.40
N VAL A 87 -18.62 11.54 -9.30
CA VAL A 87 -18.38 11.60 -10.74
C VAL A 87 -18.34 13.05 -11.23
N THR A 88 -19.25 13.88 -10.75
CA THR A 88 -19.29 15.31 -11.10
C THR A 88 -18.00 16.00 -10.68
N ALA A 89 -17.60 15.88 -9.41
CA ALA A 89 -16.39 16.50 -8.90
C ALA A 89 -15.12 16.01 -9.63
N LEU A 90 -15.02 14.71 -9.92
CA LEU A 90 -13.86 14.16 -10.64
C LEU A 90 -13.76 14.69 -12.07
N LYS A 91 -14.91 14.84 -12.75
CA LYS A 91 -14.95 15.40 -14.11
C LYS A 91 -14.57 16.88 -14.13
N GLU A 92 -15.09 17.67 -13.20
CA GLU A 92 -14.73 19.09 -13.06
C GLU A 92 -13.24 19.28 -12.80
N LEU A 93 -12.63 18.39 -12.00
CA LEU A 93 -11.19 18.40 -11.71
C LEU A 93 -10.33 17.80 -12.83
N GLY A 94 -10.94 17.26 -13.90
CA GLY A 94 -10.22 16.57 -14.98
C GLY A 94 -9.54 15.27 -14.54
N VAL A 95 -9.94 14.68 -13.41
CA VAL A 95 -9.37 13.44 -12.88
C VAL A 95 -10.03 12.24 -13.54
N ARG A 96 -9.20 11.36 -14.13
CA ARG A 96 -9.67 10.11 -14.75
C ARG A 96 -9.40 8.86 -13.94
N ARG A 97 -8.40 8.89 -13.04
CA ARG A 97 -7.95 7.73 -12.28
C ARG A 97 -8.53 7.74 -10.87
N THR A 98 -9.08 6.63 -10.45
CA THR A 98 -9.71 6.48 -9.14
C THR A 98 -9.16 5.27 -8.40
N LEU A 99 -9.08 5.38 -7.08
CA LEU A 99 -8.69 4.29 -6.19
C LEU A 99 -9.85 3.99 -5.23
N VAL A 100 -10.45 2.82 -5.36
CA VAL A 100 -11.46 2.33 -4.41
C VAL A 100 -10.77 1.39 -3.43
N ARG A 101 -10.90 1.69 -2.14
CA ARG A 101 -10.33 0.87 -1.07
C ARG A 101 -11.42 0.00 -0.48
N ILE A 102 -11.27 -1.32 -0.54
CA ILE A 102 -12.24 -2.28 0.00
C ILE A 102 -11.61 -2.96 1.21
N PRO A 103 -12.07 -2.66 2.43
CA PRO A 103 -11.57 -3.32 3.62
C PRO A 103 -12.16 -4.71 3.83
N SER A 104 -11.33 -5.67 4.23
CA SER A 104 -11.75 -7.04 4.54
C SER A 104 -12.81 -7.14 5.64
N TRP A 105 -12.80 -6.18 6.58
CA TRP A 105 -13.75 -6.10 7.68
C TRP A 105 -15.09 -5.45 7.29
N GLU A 106 -15.24 -4.99 6.05
CA GLU A 106 -16.50 -4.46 5.51
C GLU A 106 -17.04 -5.35 4.37
N ARG A 107 -16.72 -6.65 4.40
CA ARG A 107 -17.11 -7.62 3.36
C ARG A 107 -18.62 -7.66 3.12
N GLU A 108 -19.42 -7.39 4.14
CA GLU A 108 -20.88 -7.30 4.05
C GLU A 108 -21.36 -6.14 3.15
N LYS A 109 -20.53 -5.11 2.95
CA LYS A 109 -20.82 -3.96 2.09
C LYS A 109 -20.33 -4.15 0.66
N LEU A 110 -19.80 -5.33 0.30
CA LEU A 110 -19.28 -5.62 -1.04
C LEU A 110 -20.27 -5.27 -2.18
N PRO A 111 -21.59 -5.50 -2.08
CA PRO A 111 -22.53 -5.09 -3.11
C PRO A 111 -22.56 -3.57 -3.37
N GLN A 112 -22.34 -2.75 -2.33
CA GLN A 112 -22.27 -1.29 -2.44
C GLN A 112 -21.00 -0.88 -3.19
N TYR A 113 -19.86 -1.47 -2.84
CA TYR A 113 -18.60 -1.26 -3.53
C TYR A 113 -18.68 -1.69 -5.01
N GLN A 114 -19.30 -2.84 -5.30
CA GLN A 114 -19.48 -3.34 -6.66
C GLN A 114 -20.32 -2.37 -7.51
N SER A 115 -21.44 -1.90 -6.97
CA SER A 115 -22.33 -0.93 -7.65
C SER A 115 -21.61 0.39 -7.93
N TYR A 116 -20.86 0.88 -6.94
CA TYR A 116 -20.07 2.10 -7.05
C TYR A 116 -18.96 1.99 -8.09
N ILE A 117 -18.18 0.91 -8.06
CA ILE A 117 -17.12 0.63 -9.05
C ILE A 117 -17.70 0.55 -10.47
N ARG A 118 -18.83 -0.14 -10.63
CA ARG A 118 -19.52 -0.22 -11.94
C ARG A 118 -19.92 1.16 -12.43
N GLY A 119 -20.50 1.98 -11.56
CA GLY A 119 -20.87 3.36 -11.86
C GLY A 119 -19.70 4.24 -12.28
N LEU A 120 -18.56 4.15 -11.57
CA LEU A 120 -17.34 4.87 -11.94
C LEU A 120 -16.83 4.44 -13.33
N LYS A 121 -16.78 3.13 -13.60
CA LYS A 121 -16.39 2.60 -14.92
C LYS A 121 -17.34 3.07 -16.02
N GLN A 122 -18.65 3.04 -15.79
CA GLN A 122 -19.67 3.54 -16.74
C GLN A 122 -19.53 5.05 -17.01
N ALA A 123 -19.08 5.82 -16.03
CA ALA A 123 -18.78 7.25 -16.18
C ALA A 123 -17.48 7.53 -16.97
N GLY A 124 -16.76 6.50 -17.42
CA GLY A 124 -15.50 6.61 -18.16
C GLY A 124 -14.26 6.79 -17.30
N LEU A 125 -14.34 6.48 -16.00
CA LEU A 125 -13.22 6.58 -15.07
C LEU A 125 -12.42 5.26 -15.00
N GLU A 126 -11.11 5.38 -14.92
CA GLU A 126 -10.21 4.26 -14.61
C GLU A 126 -10.31 3.93 -13.12
N VAL A 127 -10.55 2.66 -12.79
CA VAL A 127 -10.72 2.22 -11.40
C VAL A 127 -9.62 1.23 -11.03
N MET A 128 -8.84 1.58 -10.00
CA MET A 128 -7.96 0.68 -9.28
C MET A 128 -8.62 0.28 -7.96
N VAL A 129 -8.50 -0.99 -7.58
CA VAL A 129 -9.05 -1.49 -6.32
C VAL A 129 -7.90 -1.89 -5.40
N ALA A 130 -7.89 -1.33 -4.19
CA ALA A 130 -6.97 -1.73 -3.13
C ALA A 130 -7.72 -2.51 -2.06
N LEU A 131 -7.34 -3.77 -1.88
CA LEU A 131 -7.88 -4.64 -0.83
C LEU A 131 -7.13 -4.38 0.47
N LEU A 132 -7.84 -3.96 1.51
CA LEU A 132 -7.21 -3.68 2.80
C LEU A 132 -7.28 -4.91 3.70
N GLN A 133 -6.12 -5.27 4.23
CA GLN A 133 -5.91 -6.34 5.17
C GLN A 133 -5.86 -5.78 6.60
N ASN A 134 -6.47 -6.46 7.57
CA ASN A 134 -6.32 -6.15 9.00
C ASN A 134 -5.51 -7.25 9.73
N ARG A 135 -5.31 -7.07 11.04
CA ARG A 135 -4.54 -8.01 11.87
C ARG A 135 -5.05 -9.45 11.80
N PHE A 136 -6.37 -9.64 11.73
CA PHE A 136 -6.98 -10.97 11.77
C PHE A 136 -6.74 -11.72 10.46
N ASP A 137 -6.71 -11.00 9.34
CA ASP A 137 -6.38 -11.59 8.04
C ASP A 137 -4.92 -12.08 7.96
N VAL A 138 -4.02 -11.50 8.76
CA VAL A 138 -2.62 -11.94 8.87
C VAL A 138 -2.50 -13.17 9.79
N VAL A 139 -3.19 -13.13 10.93
CA VAL A 139 -3.15 -14.22 11.93
C VAL A 139 -3.89 -15.46 11.42
N GLU A 140 -4.94 -15.29 10.64
CA GLU A 140 -5.77 -16.34 10.09
C GLU A 140 -5.80 -16.26 8.54
N PRO A 141 -4.79 -16.81 7.84
CA PRO A 141 -4.68 -16.68 6.38
C PRO A 141 -5.89 -17.20 5.60
N ALA A 142 -6.66 -18.14 6.17
CA ALA A 142 -7.90 -18.64 5.59
C ALA A 142 -8.95 -17.52 5.43
N ARG A 143 -9.05 -16.59 6.39
CA ARG A 143 -9.98 -15.44 6.32
C ARG A 143 -9.63 -14.54 5.15
N TRP A 144 -8.34 -14.23 5.00
CA TRP A 144 -7.84 -13.43 3.88
C TRP A 144 -8.10 -14.09 2.53
N ARG A 145 -7.84 -15.41 2.44
CA ARG A 145 -8.11 -16.19 1.23
C ARG A 145 -9.58 -16.12 0.84
N THR A 146 -10.50 -16.35 1.79
CA THR A 146 -11.94 -16.28 1.53
C THR A 146 -12.33 -14.90 1.01
N PHE A 147 -11.86 -13.83 1.66
CA PHE A 147 -12.14 -12.46 1.21
C PHE A 147 -11.65 -12.20 -0.22
N ILE A 148 -10.43 -12.62 -0.58
CA ILE A 148 -9.92 -12.46 -1.96
C ILE A 148 -10.81 -13.19 -2.97
N LEU A 149 -11.28 -14.40 -2.64
CA LEU A 149 -12.15 -15.18 -3.53
C LEU A 149 -13.50 -14.48 -3.75
N GLU A 150 -14.10 -13.93 -2.68
CA GLU A 150 -15.33 -13.15 -2.76
C GLU A 150 -15.17 -11.91 -3.64
N ILE A 151 -14.06 -11.18 -3.47
CA ILE A 151 -13.75 -10.02 -4.31
C ILE A 151 -13.59 -10.41 -5.78
N ARG A 152 -12.90 -11.52 -6.06
CA ARG A 152 -12.67 -12.01 -7.43
C ARG A 152 -13.99 -12.39 -8.12
N GLU A 153 -14.95 -12.91 -7.37
CA GLU A 153 -16.27 -13.27 -7.88
C GLU A 153 -17.18 -12.04 -8.05
N ALA A 154 -17.06 -11.05 -7.17
CA ALA A 154 -17.92 -9.86 -7.19
C ALA A 154 -17.46 -8.77 -8.19
N LEU A 155 -16.16 -8.59 -8.39
CA LEU A 155 -15.62 -7.49 -9.20
C LEU A 155 -15.30 -7.95 -10.64
N PRO A 156 -15.77 -7.22 -11.66
CA PRO A 156 -15.44 -7.48 -13.07
C PRO A 156 -14.07 -6.91 -13.47
#